data_AF-A0A8H7ZUI0-F1
#
_entry.id   AF-A0A8H7ZUI0-F1
#
_cell.length_a   1.000
_cell.length_b   1.000
_cell.length_c   1.000
_cell.angle_alpha   90.00
_cell.angle_beta   90.00
_cell.angle_gamma   90.00
#
_symmetry.space_group_name_H-M   'P 1'
#
loop_
_entity.id
_entity.type
_entity.pdbx_description
1 polymer ?
#
loop_
_entity_poly.entity_id
_entity_poly.type
_entity_poly.pdbx_seq_one_letter_code
_entity_poly.pdbx_strand_id
1 'polypeptide(L)' 'MIRQFLTDVCWGDLDYLLVDTPPGSPVPGTSDEHISVVEYLKSFSPDGAVLVTTPQAVALADVRKELSFCRKVDLPVLGV' A
#
# COMPACT_ATOMS: atom_id res chain seq x y z
N MET A 1 2.13 12.50 5.37
CA MET A 1 3.32 11.97 6.08
C MET A 1 4.23 11.16 5.17
N ILE A 2 3.73 10.15 4.42
CA ILE A 2 4.58 9.33 3.51
C ILE A 2 5.41 10.16 2.53
N ARG A 3 4.86 11.25 1.98
CA ARG A 3 5.57 12.13 1.05
C ARG A 3 6.91 12.60 1.62
N GLN A 4 6.94 13.02 2.89
CA GLN A 4 8.17 13.46 3.54
C GLN A 4 9.18 12.32 3.72
N PHE A 5 8.72 11.10 3.99
CA PHE A 5 9.63 9.94 4.03
C PHE A 5 10.22 9.59 2.66
N LEU A 6 9.48 9.85 1.58
CA LEU A 6 9.95 9.60 0.22
C LEU A 6 10.84 10.73 -0.32
N THR A 7 10.70 11.97 0.16
CA THR A 7 11.43 13.14 -0.37
C THR A 7 12.53 13.68 0.53
N ASP A 8 12.34 13.61 1.86
CA ASP A 8 13.18 14.35 2.82
C ASP A 8 14.17 13.43 3.55
N VAL A 9 14.12 12.12 3.30
CA VAL A 9 15.01 11.11 3.88
C VAL A 9 16.10 10.73 2.87
N CYS A 10 17.36 10.82 3.31
CA CYS A 10 18.50 10.36 2.51
C CYS A 10 18.65 8.84 2.61
N TRP A 11 17.94 8.10 1.75
CA TRP A 11 18.01 6.64 1.68
C TRP A 11 19.34 6.10 1.13
N GLY A 12 20.05 6.90 0.31
CA GLY A 12 21.29 6.47 -0.35
C GLY A 12 21.04 5.45 -1.46
N ASP A 13 22.04 4.61 -1.72
CA ASP A 13 21.91 3.51 -2.68
C ASP A 13 21.23 2.31 -2.00
N LEU A 14 20.06 1.91 -2.53
CA LEU A 14 19.29 0.78 -2.04
C LEU A 14 18.89 -0.12 -3.21
N ASP A 15 18.96 -1.43 -2.99
CA ASP A 15 18.39 -2.41 -3.92
C ASP A 15 16.87 -2.51 -3.78
N TYR A 16 16.35 -2.33 -2.56
CA TYR A 16 14.93 -2.45 -2.22
C TYR A 16 14.51 -1.45 -1.15
N LEU A 17 13.31 -0.87 -1.30
CA LEU A 17 12.65 -0.07 -0.29
C LEU A 17 11.29 -0.69 0.05
N LEU A 18 11.18 -1.25 1.25
CA LEU A 18 9.93 -1.83 1.75
C LEU A 18 9.12 -0.75 2.48
N VAL A 19 7.86 -0.59 2.09
CA VAL A 19 6.94 0.36 2.70
C VAL A 19 5.85 -0.40 3.44
N ASP A 20 5.85 -0.30 4.77
CA ASP A 20 4.76 -0.82 5.61
C ASP A 20 3.60 0.18 5.57
N THR A 21 2.60 -0.13 4.75
CA THR A 21 1.39 0.70 4.67
C THR A 21 0.43 0.29 5.79
N PRO A 22 -0.27 1.26 6.42
CA PRO A 22 -1.31 0.92 7.38
C PRO A 22 -2.34 -0.05 6.75
N PRO A 23 -3.08 -0.84 7.56
CA PRO A 23 -4.08 -1.77 7.04
C PRO A 23 -5.24 -1.02 6.40
N GLY A 24 -5.72 -1.47 5.22
CA GLY A 24 -6.87 -0.90 4.53
C GLY A 24 -8.12 -0.88 5.42
N SER A 25 -8.33 0.23 6.12
CA SER A 25 -9.31 0.30 7.21
C SER A 25 -10.73 0.53 6.66
N PRO A 26 -11.75 -0.17 7.18
CA PRO A 26 -13.17 0.03 6.80
C PRO A 26 -13.81 1.28 7.42
N VAL A 27 -13.05 2.11 8.15
CA VAL A 27 -13.58 3.29 8.84
C VAL A 27 -13.82 4.44 7.84
N PRO A 28 -15.01 5.07 7.81
CA PRO A 28 -15.24 6.26 7.00
C PRO A 28 -14.27 7.38 7.42
N GLY A 29 -13.39 7.80 6.51
CA GLY A 29 -12.36 8.82 6.76
C GLY A 29 -10.91 8.30 6.71
N THR A 30 -10.65 7.01 6.89
CA THR A 30 -9.31 6.41 6.65
C THR A 30 -9.02 6.20 5.16
N SER A 31 -10.06 6.13 4.32
CA SER A 31 -9.92 5.94 2.86
C SER A 31 -9.02 6.99 2.20
N ASP A 32 -9.06 8.25 2.65
CA ASP A 32 -8.26 9.32 2.05
C ASP A 32 -6.77 9.18 2.38
N GLU A 33 -6.39 8.70 3.58
CA GLU A 33 -4.99 8.51 3.93
C GLU A 33 -4.33 7.37 3.15
N HIS A 34 -5.03 6.23 2.97
CA HIS A 34 -4.52 5.11 2.15
C HIS A 34 -4.43 5.46 0.67
N ILE A 35 -5.46 6.12 0.13
CA ILE A 35 -5.44 6.60 -1.27
C ILE A 35 -4.27 7.56 -1.46
N SER A 36 -4.10 8.51 -0.54
CA SER A 36 -2.96 9.44 -0.57
C SER A 36 -1.64 8.70 -0.62
N VAL A 37 -1.44 7.70 0.25
CA VAL A 37 -0.17 6.97 0.31
C VAL A 37 0.17 6.31 -1.02
N VAL A 38 -0.79 5.63 -1.62
CA VAL A 38 -0.59 4.91 -2.87
C VAL A 38 -0.49 5.87 -4.06
N GLU A 39 -1.24 6.96 -4.09
CA GLU A 39 -1.08 8.00 -5.11
C GLU A 39 0.30 8.68 -5.04
N TYR A 40 0.82 8.92 -3.84
CA TYR A 40 2.20 9.39 -3.68
C TYR A 40 3.19 8.33 -4.15
N LEU A 41 3.04 7.08 -3.73
CA LEU A 41 3.93 5.98 -4.14
C LEU A 41 3.91 5.79 -5.66
N LYS A 42 2.76 5.89 -6.34
CA LYS A 42 2.66 5.85 -7.80
C LYS A 42 3.63 6.81 -8.50
N SER A 43 3.86 7.99 -7.93
CA SER A 43 4.79 8.96 -8.49
C SER A 43 6.23 8.45 -8.52
N PHE A 44 6.54 7.43 -7.73
CA PHE A 44 7.83 6.74 -7.65
C PHE A 44 7.83 5.37 -8.35
N SER A 45 6.75 4.98 -9.04
CA SER A 45 6.64 3.75 -9.84
C SER A 45 7.05 2.47 -9.09
N PRO A 46 6.30 2.07 -8.04
CA PRO A 46 6.62 0.86 -7.26
C PRO A 46 6.45 -0.40 -8.11
N ASP A 47 7.31 -1.40 -7.87
CA ASP A 47 7.25 -2.70 -8.58
C ASP A 47 5.96 -3.47 -8.28
N GLY A 48 5.39 -3.30 -7.08
CA GLY A 48 4.12 -3.91 -6.71
C GLY A 48 3.87 -3.93 -5.20
N ALA A 49 2.81 -4.64 -4.82
CA ALA A 49 2.38 -4.86 -3.44
C ALA A 49 2.38 -6.35 -3.09
N VAL A 50 2.72 -6.64 -1.83
CA VAL A 50 2.52 -7.95 -1.21
C VAL A 50 1.40 -7.79 -0.19
N LEU A 51 0.33 -8.57 -0.36
CA LEU A 51 -0.77 -8.60 0.59
C LEU A 51 -0.43 -9.57 1.71
N VAL A 52 -0.68 -9.19 2.95
CA VAL A 52 -0.45 -10.04 4.12
C VAL A 52 -1.80 -10.32 4.78
N THR A 53 -2.10 -11.58 5.03
CA THR A 53 -3.39 -11.98 5.61
C THR A 53 -3.30 -13.16 6.55
N THR A 54 -4.43 -13.47 7.18
CA THR A 54 -4.60 -14.61 8.07
C THR A 54 -5.81 -15.44 7.61
N PRO A 55 -5.90 -16.75 7.95
CA PRO A 55 -6.93 -17.64 7.39
C PRO A 55 -8.37 -17.35 7.85
N GLN A 56 -8.58 -16.48 8.84
CA GLN A 56 -9.89 -16.17 9.38
C GLN A 56 -10.75 -15.40 8.36
N ALA A 57 -12.04 -15.71 8.30
CA ALA A 57 -12.97 -15.11 7.34
C ALA A 57 -13.03 -13.57 7.39
N VAL A 58 -12.76 -12.98 8.55
CA VAL A 58 -12.73 -11.52 8.73
C VAL A 58 -11.59 -10.90 7.90
N ALA A 59 -10.39 -11.47 7.96
CA ALA A 59 -9.23 -10.98 7.22
C ALA A 59 -9.38 -11.16 5.70
N LEU A 60 -10.08 -12.22 5.25
CA LEU A 60 -10.36 -12.44 3.82
C LEU A 60 -11.20 -11.33 3.19
N ALA A 61 -12.13 -10.74 3.96
CA ALA A 61 -12.95 -9.64 3.46
C ALA A 61 -12.10 -8.38 3.21
N ASP A 62 -11.09 -8.13 4.05
CA ASP A 62 -10.21 -6.98 3.92
C ASP A 62 -9.20 -7.15 2.78
N VAL A 63 -8.62 -8.34 2.62
CA VAL A 63 -7.75 -8.66 1.46
C VAL A 63 -8.46 -8.46 0.13
N ARG A 64 -9.74 -8.84 0.04
CA ARG A 64 -10.53 -8.65 -1.20
C ARG A 64 -10.72 -7.18 -1.55
N LYS A 65 -10.89 -6.31 -0.55
CA LYS A 65 -10.97 -4.86 -0.76
C LYS A 65 -9.61 -4.33 -1.23
N GLU A 66 -8.54 -4.76 -0.57
CA GLU A 66 -7.18 -4.31 -0.91
C GLU A 66 -6.76 -4.75 -2.32
N LEU A 67 -7.07 -5.99 -2.71
CA LEU A 67 -6.86 -6.49 -4.08
C LEU A 67 -7.62 -5.64 -5.12
N SER A 68 -8.85 -5.25 -4.79
CA SER A 68 -9.66 -4.39 -5.68
C SER A 68 -9.08 -2.98 -5.77
N PHE A 69 -8.53 -2.48 -4.67
CA PHE A 69 -7.83 -1.20 -4.62
C PHE A 69 -6.55 -1.23 -5.45
N CYS A 70 -5.68 -2.23 -5.29
CA CYS A 70 -4.48 -2.42 -6.11
C CYS A 70 -4.82 -2.42 -7.61
N ARG A 71 -5.91 -3.08 -8.02
CA ARG A 71 -6.38 -3.04 -9.42
C ARG A 71 -6.84 -1.66 -9.86
N LYS A 72 -7.57 -0.93 -9.02
CA LYS A 72 -8.05 0.43 -9.31
C LYS A 72 -6.88 1.40 -9.49
N VAL A 73 -5.83 1.21 -8.72
CA VAL A 73 -4.61 2.03 -8.77
C VAL A 73 -3.55 1.46 -9.72
N ASP A 74 -3.82 0.41 -10.48
CA ASP A 74 -2.84 -0.20 -11.39
C ASP A 74 -1.51 -0.56 -10.70
N LEU A 75 -1.59 -1.05 -9.46
CA LEU A 75 -0.47 -1.53 -8.67
C LEU A 75 -0.38 -3.06 -8.80
N PRO A 76 0.70 -3.62 -9.38
CA PRO A 76 0.86 -5.07 -9.49
C PRO A 76 0.85 -5.75 -8.13
N VAL A 77 0.14 -6.87 -8.00
CA VAL A 77 0.17 -7.70 -6.79
C VAL A 77 1.16 -8.83 -7.01
N LEU A 78 2.26 -8.81 -6.24
CA LEU A 78 3.35 -9.77 -6.35
C LEU A 78 3.06 -11.08 -5.58
N GLY A 79 2.22 -11.01 -4.55
CA GLY A 79 1.84 -12.15 -3.72
C GLY A 79 0.78 -11.83 -2.67
N VAL A 80 0.24 -12.89 -2.06
CA VAL A 80 -0.70 -12.89 -0.93
C VAL A 80 -0.23 -13.91 0.10
#